data_AF-A0A7X7EWM5-F1
#
_entry.id   AF-A0A7X7EWM5-F1
#
_cell.length_a   1.000
_cell.length_b   1.000
_cell.length_c   1.000
_cell.angle_alpha   90.00
_cell.angle_beta   90.00
_cell.angle_gamma   90.00
#
_symmetry.space_group_name_H-M   'P 1'
#
loop_
_entity.id
_entity.type
_entity.pdbx_description
1 polymer ?
#
loop_
_entity_poly.entity_id
_entity_poly.type
_entity_poly.pdbx_seq_one_letter_code
_entity_poly.pdbx_strand_id
1 'polypeptide(L)'
;MNQVNRRNFLRLAGAGAAAAAAAPVARAMGQEAANRPEQQSKPDTNIADAAKTPRGPDAMPGLFPGRVALVRNSASIKDNAIVEQQVYDMIARSMLELTGEKKLKKAWRRFVGPQDRIGLKVNPVAGKSLSTSHEVVRAVIAQLEESGIKRSQLTIWDRREFELHDVGFTEENYPGIRIVGTEQMDKEGLYYGKDGKLYGEHMIDRDWYYWADVEGEYDEYTMPYMVNGGKYSYFSKIVTREIDKIINIPILKNAGMTVTLALKNLAFGSVSNTGRLHARLWNETCAQVCAFAPLRDKVVLNIVDGIKGCFNGGPGANPQFFCNYYTILAGSDPVAVDRIGYDIVLAKRIAEGLQKEGTTAALEFMRQAEQLSLGVADRERIDLREVTIG
;
A
#
# COMPACT_ATOMS: atom_id res chain seq x y z
N MET A 1 -20.54 20.00 25.25
CA MET A 1 -20.93 18.59 25.43
C MET A 1 -21.79 18.16 24.26
N ASN A 2 -21.21 17.42 23.32
CA ASN A 2 -21.89 16.34 22.60
C ASN A 2 -20.79 15.54 21.89
N GLN A 3 -20.51 14.35 22.43
CA GLN A 3 -19.59 13.37 21.89
C GLN A 3 -20.08 12.92 20.50
N VAL A 4 -19.45 13.43 19.45
CA VAL A 4 -19.58 12.80 18.12
C VAL A 4 -18.65 11.58 18.11
N ASN A 5 -19.34 10.46 18.27
CA ASN A 5 -18.87 9.11 18.48
C ASN A 5 -17.94 8.61 17.36
N ARG A 6 -16.90 7.84 17.73
CA ARG A 6 -16.00 7.00 16.90
C ARG A 6 -16.67 6.11 15.83
N ARG A 7 -18.01 6.13 15.71
CA ARG A 7 -18.83 5.24 14.87
C ARG A 7 -19.06 5.72 13.43
N ASN A 8 -18.84 7.00 13.12
CA ASN A 8 -19.15 7.50 11.77
C ASN A 8 -18.04 7.25 10.74
N PHE A 9 -16.78 7.17 11.15
CA PHE A 9 -15.69 6.86 10.21
C PHE A 9 -15.68 5.39 9.77
N LEU A 10 -16.20 4.47 10.59
CA LEU A 10 -16.32 3.04 10.27
C LEU A 10 -17.58 2.67 9.46
N ARG A 11 -18.54 3.60 9.28
CA ARG A 11 -19.84 3.31 8.66
C ARG A 11 -19.89 3.46 7.14
N LEU A 12 -18.86 3.98 6.48
CA LEU A 12 -18.81 4.00 5.02
C LEU A 12 -18.45 2.64 4.37
N ALA A 13 -18.33 1.56 5.15
CA ALA A 13 -17.91 0.25 4.66
C ALA A 13 -18.85 -0.93 5.01
N GLY A 14 -20.10 -0.70 5.45
CA GLY A 14 -20.97 -1.84 5.74
C GLY A 14 -22.45 -1.52 5.92
N ALA A 15 -23.26 -1.94 4.95
CA ALA A 15 -24.61 -2.47 5.18
C ALA A 15 -25.15 -3.10 3.89
N GLY A 16 -24.99 -4.43 3.78
CA GLY A 16 -25.90 -5.27 3.00
C GLY A 16 -26.91 -5.88 3.97
N ALA A 17 -28.19 -5.76 3.67
CA ALA A 17 -29.22 -6.62 4.24
C ALA A 17 -30.33 -6.80 3.19
N ALA A 18 -30.58 -8.06 2.82
CA ALA A 18 -31.70 -8.46 1.99
C ALA A 18 -32.73 -9.17 2.87
N ALA A 19 -34.01 -8.81 2.71
CA ALA A 19 -35.15 -9.72 2.87
C ALA A 19 -36.36 -9.14 2.12
N ALA A 20 -37.10 -10.03 1.46
CA ALA A 20 -38.06 -9.76 0.40
C ALA A 20 -39.45 -9.32 0.87
N ALA A 21 -40.14 -8.54 0.02
CA ALA A 21 -41.59 -8.55 -0.11
C ALA A 21 -41.95 -8.41 -1.59
N ALA A 22 -42.76 -9.34 -2.10
CA ALA A 22 -43.11 -9.49 -3.51
C ALA A 22 -44.17 -8.46 -3.97
N ALA A 23 -43.89 -7.78 -5.08
CA ALA A 23 -44.73 -7.21 -6.16
C ALA A 23 -46.12 -6.58 -5.84
N PRO A 24 -46.49 -5.47 -6.54
CA PRO A 24 -46.80 -5.56 -7.97
C PRO A 24 -45.89 -4.66 -8.83
N VAL A 25 -44.93 -5.32 -9.47
CA VAL A 25 -44.07 -4.81 -10.54
C VAL A 25 -44.88 -4.83 -11.83
N ALA A 26 -45.51 -3.72 -12.20
CA ALA A 26 -46.04 -3.56 -13.56
C ALA A 26 -46.32 -2.10 -13.95
N ARG A 27 -46.52 -1.18 -12.97
CA ARG A 27 -46.93 0.21 -13.27
C ARG A 27 -45.84 1.27 -13.11
N ALA A 28 -44.66 0.91 -12.60
CA ALA A 28 -43.51 1.81 -12.51
C ALA A 28 -42.58 1.77 -13.74
N MET A 29 -42.69 0.75 -14.59
CA MET A 29 -41.78 0.54 -15.75
C MET A 29 -42.04 1.48 -16.94
N GLY A 30 -43.04 2.36 -16.86
CA GLY A 30 -43.40 3.30 -17.93
C GLY A 30 -42.88 4.73 -17.77
N GLN A 31 -42.30 5.09 -16.62
CA GLN A 31 -41.87 6.48 -16.33
C GLN A 31 -40.40 6.64 -15.90
N GLU A 32 -39.63 5.55 -15.75
CA GLU A 32 -38.20 5.63 -15.41
C GLU A 32 -37.26 5.77 -16.63
N ALA A 33 -37.79 5.85 -17.86
CA ALA A 33 -36.96 6.00 -19.06
C ALA A 33 -36.39 7.41 -19.27
N ALA A 34 -36.66 8.38 -18.38
CA ALA A 34 -36.29 9.79 -18.56
C ALA A 34 -35.22 10.33 -17.60
N ASN A 35 -34.70 9.55 -16.65
CA ASN A 35 -33.61 9.98 -15.77
C ASN A 35 -32.51 8.90 -15.70
N ARG A 36 -31.72 8.79 -16.76
CA ARG A 36 -30.37 8.25 -16.60
C ARG A 36 -29.60 9.30 -15.80
N PRO A 37 -29.07 9.01 -14.60
CA PRO A 37 -28.16 9.95 -13.96
C PRO A 37 -27.02 10.21 -14.95
N GLU A 38 -26.82 11.48 -15.31
CA GLU A 38 -25.62 11.88 -16.04
C GLU A 38 -24.43 11.27 -15.30
N GLN A 39 -23.64 10.50 -16.03
CA GLN A 39 -22.44 9.88 -15.50
C GLN A 39 -21.48 11.01 -15.18
N GLN A 40 -21.58 11.55 -13.96
CA GLN A 40 -20.85 12.73 -13.52
C GLN A 40 -19.37 12.50 -13.84
N SER A 41 -18.78 13.38 -14.67
CA SER A 41 -17.39 13.25 -15.10
C SER A 41 -16.48 13.14 -13.87
N LYS A 42 -15.44 12.31 -13.97
CA LYS A 42 -14.46 12.20 -12.86
C LYS A 42 -13.78 13.55 -12.64
N PRO A 43 -13.43 13.92 -11.40
CA PRO A 43 -12.68 15.14 -11.14
C PRO A 43 -11.34 15.16 -11.90
N ASP A 44 -10.93 16.33 -12.38
CA ASP A 44 -9.65 16.52 -13.04
C ASP A 44 -8.48 16.37 -12.06
N THR A 45 -7.30 16.03 -12.58
CA THR A 45 -6.07 15.86 -11.79
C THR A 45 -4.87 16.46 -12.52
N ASN A 46 -3.76 16.66 -11.81
CA ASN A 46 -2.52 17.16 -12.40
C ASN A 46 -1.59 16.05 -12.92
N ILE A 47 -2.11 14.88 -13.32
CA ILE A 47 -1.26 13.75 -13.77
C ILE A 47 -0.30 14.12 -14.92
N ALA A 48 -0.69 15.04 -15.81
CA ALA A 48 0.19 15.52 -16.88
C ALA A 48 1.50 16.13 -16.34
N ASP A 49 1.49 16.67 -15.11
CA ASP A 49 2.68 17.24 -14.48
C ASP A 49 3.73 16.16 -14.14
N ALA A 50 3.32 14.93 -13.88
CA ALA A 50 4.24 13.82 -13.58
C ALA A 50 5.21 13.56 -14.74
N ALA A 51 4.77 13.77 -15.99
CA ALA A 51 5.57 13.62 -17.20
C ALA A 51 6.58 14.76 -17.41
N LYS A 52 6.42 15.91 -16.73
CA LYS A 52 7.36 17.05 -16.82
C LYS A 52 8.71 16.75 -16.19
N THR A 53 8.77 15.80 -15.25
CA THR A 53 10.03 15.33 -14.66
C THR A 53 10.53 14.09 -15.40
N PRO A 54 11.71 14.13 -16.04
CA PRO A 54 12.28 12.96 -16.70
C PRO A 54 12.40 11.76 -15.77
N ARG A 55 12.21 10.54 -16.31
CA ARG A 55 12.33 9.31 -15.53
C ARG A 55 13.79 9.05 -15.16
N GLY A 56 14.02 8.68 -13.90
CA GLY A 56 15.33 8.26 -13.43
C GLY A 56 15.73 6.85 -13.91
N PRO A 57 17.00 6.45 -13.72
CA PRO A 57 17.48 5.11 -14.09
C PRO A 57 16.79 3.98 -13.33
N ASP A 58 16.32 4.26 -12.11
CA ASP A 58 15.61 3.33 -11.24
C ASP A 58 14.09 3.50 -11.31
N ALA A 59 13.59 4.24 -12.29
CA ALA A 59 12.16 4.47 -12.42
C ALA A 59 11.39 3.15 -12.52
N MET A 60 10.21 3.09 -11.89
CA MET A 60 9.23 2.02 -12.08
C MET A 60 9.10 1.67 -13.59
N PRO A 61 8.92 0.41 -13.99
CA PRO A 61 8.81 -0.79 -13.15
C PRO A 61 10.12 -1.33 -12.58
N GLY A 62 11.21 -0.58 -12.67
CA GLY A 62 12.51 -0.98 -12.13
C GLY A 62 13.21 -2.05 -12.96
N LEU A 63 14.14 -2.76 -12.34
CA LEU A 63 15.13 -3.62 -13.02
C LEU A 63 14.56 -4.88 -13.68
N PHE A 64 13.41 -5.38 -13.22
CA PHE A 64 12.79 -6.61 -13.71
C PHE A 64 11.31 -6.39 -14.04
N PRO A 65 11.00 -5.61 -15.10
CA PRO A 65 9.63 -5.33 -15.51
C PRO A 65 8.84 -6.62 -15.74
N GLY A 66 7.62 -6.70 -15.19
CA GLY A 66 6.75 -7.86 -15.34
C GLY A 66 7.24 -9.16 -14.69
N ARG A 67 8.35 -9.18 -13.93
CA ARG A 67 8.79 -10.39 -13.21
C ARG A 67 8.38 -10.33 -11.74
N VAL A 68 7.77 -11.42 -11.27
CA VAL A 68 7.39 -11.60 -9.87
C VAL A 68 7.89 -12.94 -9.36
N ALA A 69 8.62 -12.94 -8.25
CA ALA A 69 8.94 -14.16 -7.52
C ALA A 69 7.88 -14.40 -6.44
N LEU A 70 7.25 -15.57 -6.46
CA LEU A 70 6.27 -16.02 -5.48
C LEU A 70 6.84 -17.22 -4.76
N VAL A 71 7.05 -17.08 -3.45
CA VAL A 71 7.52 -18.19 -2.61
C VAL A 71 6.45 -18.59 -1.61
N ARG A 72 6.16 -19.89 -1.53
CA ARG A 72 5.25 -20.50 -0.55
C ARG A 72 5.99 -21.36 0.45
N ASN A 73 5.56 -21.32 1.71
CA ASN A 73 6.05 -22.22 2.75
C ASN A 73 5.03 -22.33 3.89
N SER A 74 4.33 -23.46 4.01
CA SER A 74 3.32 -23.66 5.05
C SER A 74 3.91 -23.71 6.46
N ALA A 75 5.19 -24.07 6.60
CA ALA A 75 5.90 -24.05 7.87
C ALA A 75 6.23 -22.63 8.37
N SER A 76 5.96 -21.59 7.57
CA SER A 76 6.09 -20.18 7.99
C SER A 76 5.15 -19.77 9.13
N ILE A 77 4.16 -20.59 9.46
CA ILE A 77 3.36 -20.44 10.67
C ILE A 77 3.33 -21.76 11.42
N LYS A 78 3.59 -21.69 12.72
CA LYS A 78 3.46 -22.80 13.65
C LYS A 78 2.75 -22.30 14.91
N ASP A 79 1.75 -23.05 15.37
CA ASP A 79 0.97 -22.71 16.57
C ASP A 79 0.43 -21.26 16.55
N ASN A 80 -0.05 -20.83 15.37
CA ASN A 80 -0.55 -19.47 15.08
C ASN A 80 0.51 -18.33 15.19
N ALA A 81 1.77 -18.66 15.39
CA ALA A 81 2.90 -17.73 15.38
C ALA A 81 3.68 -17.82 14.06
N ILE A 82 4.21 -16.68 13.58
CA ILE A 82 5.06 -16.65 12.39
C ILE A 82 6.45 -17.17 12.78
N VAL A 83 7.00 -18.09 11.97
CA VAL A 83 8.32 -18.68 12.19
C VAL A 83 9.36 -17.86 11.42
N GLU A 84 10.12 -17.04 12.14
CA GLU A 84 11.04 -16.05 11.56
C GLU A 84 12.07 -16.64 10.60
N GLN A 85 12.68 -17.79 10.94
CA GLN A 85 13.64 -18.45 10.04
C GLN A 85 13.01 -18.84 8.70
N GLN A 86 11.77 -19.34 8.71
CA GLN A 86 11.09 -19.74 7.48
C GLN A 86 10.77 -18.52 6.62
N VAL A 87 10.39 -17.39 7.24
CA VAL A 87 10.19 -16.13 6.53
C VAL A 87 11.51 -15.60 5.93
N TYR A 88 12.60 -15.67 6.68
CA TYR A 88 13.93 -15.34 6.16
C TYR A 88 14.26 -16.18 4.92
N ASP A 89 14.06 -17.49 4.97
CA ASP A 89 14.34 -18.40 3.86
C ASP A 89 13.44 -18.10 2.64
N MET A 90 12.17 -17.74 2.87
CA MET A 90 11.24 -17.34 1.81
C MET A 90 11.70 -16.06 1.11
N ILE A 91 12.11 -15.04 1.85
CA ILE A 91 12.63 -13.78 1.28
C ILE A 91 13.96 -14.03 0.57
N ALA A 92 14.85 -14.83 1.16
CA ALA A 92 16.11 -15.19 0.52
C ALA A 92 15.86 -15.89 -0.82
N ARG A 93 14.93 -16.86 -0.85
CA ARG A 93 14.57 -17.56 -2.09
C ARG A 93 13.94 -16.62 -3.12
N SER A 94 13.03 -15.75 -2.71
CA SER A 94 12.35 -14.83 -3.64
C SER A 94 13.35 -13.85 -4.30
N MET A 95 14.35 -13.38 -3.55
CA MET A 95 15.41 -12.52 -4.08
C MET A 95 16.28 -13.23 -5.12
N LEU A 96 16.63 -14.51 -4.89
CA LEU A 96 17.40 -15.30 -5.85
C LEU A 96 16.59 -15.59 -7.12
N GLU A 97 15.31 -15.94 -7.00
CA GLU A 97 14.42 -16.19 -8.13
C GLU A 97 14.16 -14.92 -8.96
N LEU A 98 13.94 -13.78 -8.30
CA LEU A 98 13.69 -12.52 -8.98
C LEU A 98 14.90 -12.06 -9.81
N THR A 99 16.09 -12.14 -9.21
CA THR A 99 17.31 -11.58 -9.79
C THR A 99 18.10 -12.55 -10.66
N GLY A 100 17.94 -13.86 -10.47
CA GLY A 100 18.79 -14.89 -11.06
C GLY A 100 20.20 -14.97 -10.47
N GLU A 101 20.50 -14.18 -9.43
CA GLU A 101 21.78 -14.22 -8.74
C GLU A 101 21.92 -15.51 -7.90
N LYS A 102 23.14 -16.01 -7.75
CA LYS A 102 23.42 -17.22 -6.95
C LYS A 102 23.77 -16.93 -5.49
N LYS A 103 23.95 -15.65 -5.14
CA LYS A 103 24.38 -15.20 -3.81
C LYS A 103 23.47 -14.09 -3.35
N LEU A 104 22.92 -14.22 -2.14
CA LEU A 104 21.94 -13.29 -1.59
C LEU A 104 22.45 -11.84 -1.55
N LYS A 105 23.71 -11.65 -1.12
CA LYS A 105 24.37 -10.34 -1.17
C LYS A 105 24.36 -9.72 -2.57
N LYS A 106 24.62 -10.49 -3.62
CA LYS A 106 24.57 -9.96 -5.00
C LYS A 106 23.15 -9.60 -5.41
N ALA A 107 22.16 -10.40 -5.03
CA ALA A 107 20.74 -10.14 -5.30
C ALA A 107 20.29 -8.81 -4.69
N TRP A 108 20.55 -8.58 -3.40
CA TRP A 108 20.20 -7.31 -2.73
C TRP A 108 20.94 -6.11 -3.32
N ARG A 109 22.22 -6.28 -3.67
CA ARG A 109 23.04 -5.24 -4.29
C ARG A 109 22.61 -4.85 -5.70
N ARG A 110 21.65 -5.54 -6.31
CA ARG A 110 20.96 -5.06 -7.51
C ARG A 110 20.11 -3.83 -7.24
N PHE A 111 19.49 -3.75 -6.06
CA PHE A 111 18.49 -2.72 -5.72
C PHE A 111 19.04 -1.60 -4.84
N VAL A 112 20.01 -1.91 -3.96
CA VAL A 112 20.52 -0.97 -2.96
C VAL A 112 22.04 -1.07 -2.72
N GLY A 113 22.68 0.07 -2.48
CA GLY A 113 24.10 0.28 -2.24
C GLY A 113 24.42 0.72 -0.80
N PRO A 114 25.69 0.59 -0.35
CA PRO A 114 26.10 0.91 1.03
C PRO A 114 26.14 2.41 1.30
N GLN A 115 25.78 3.25 0.33
CA GLN A 115 25.67 4.70 0.47
C GLN A 115 24.22 5.19 0.43
N ASP A 116 23.26 4.31 0.09
CA ASP A 116 21.87 4.71 -0.04
C ASP A 116 21.24 4.95 1.33
N ARG A 117 20.39 5.98 1.43
CA ARG A 117 19.40 6.11 2.52
C ARG A 117 18.14 5.35 2.10
N ILE A 118 17.79 4.30 2.81
CA ILE A 118 16.79 3.32 2.39
C ILE A 118 15.56 3.42 3.29
N GLY A 119 14.41 3.74 2.70
CA GLY A 119 13.12 3.70 3.37
C GLY A 119 12.46 2.32 3.23
N LEU A 120 12.12 1.70 4.36
CA LEU A 120 11.29 0.51 4.45
C LEU A 120 9.84 0.96 4.67
N LYS A 121 9.02 0.95 3.61
CA LYS A 121 7.62 1.39 3.66
C LYS A 121 6.73 0.24 4.09
N VAL A 122 6.34 0.22 5.37
CA VAL A 122 5.48 -0.84 5.94
C VAL A 122 3.98 -0.50 5.79
N ASN A 123 3.09 -1.28 6.40
CA ASN A 123 1.64 -1.04 6.46
C ASN A 123 1.10 -1.33 7.88
N PRO A 124 0.88 -0.32 8.72
CA PRO A 124 0.32 -0.48 10.07
C PRO A 124 -1.22 -0.35 10.12
N VAL A 125 -1.85 0.09 9.04
CA VAL A 125 -3.23 0.65 9.01
C VAL A 125 -4.32 -0.30 9.53
N ALA A 126 -4.16 -1.61 9.37
CA ALA A 126 -5.14 -2.58 9.85
C ALA A 126 -4.90 -3.02 11.32
N GLY A 127 -3.98 -2.35 12.01
CA GLY A 127 -3.69 -2.52 13.44
C GLY A 127 -2.89 -3.77 13.78
N LYS A 128 -2.75 -4.02 15.08
CA LYS A 128 -1.93 -5.13 15.63
C LYS A 128 -2.30 -6.51 15.10
N SER A 129 -3.55 -6.72 14.71
CA SER A 129 -4.04 -8.03 14.27
C SER A 129 -3.70 -8.34 12.81
N LEU A 130 -3.45 -7.31 11.98
CA LEU A 130 -3.09 -7.47 10.58
C LEU A 130 -2.33 -6.24 10.05
N SER A 131 -1.06 -6.14 10.41
CA SER A 131 -0.09 -5.18 9.87
C SER A 131 1.08 -5.92 9.25
N THR A 132 2.00 -5.22 8.58
CA THR A 132 3.23 -5.84 8.08
C THR A 132 3.93 -6.58 9.23
N SER A 133 4.17 -7.87 9.05
CA SER A 133 4.73 -8.73 10.09
C SER A 133 6.13 -8.27 10.47
N HIS A 134 6.41 -8.24 11.77
CA HIS A 134 7.75 -7.89 12.26
C HIS A 134 8.81 -8.89 11.78
N GLU A 135 8.45 -10.17 11.64
CA GLU A 135 9.31 -11.24 11.15
C GLU A 135 9.77 -10.96 9.71
N VAL A 136 8.87 -10.43 8.86
CA VAL A 136 9.21 -10.04 7.48
C VAL A 136 10.18 -8.86 7.49
N VAL A 137 9.91 -7.82 8.30
CA VAL A 137 10.76 -6.64 8.36
C VAL A 137 12.14 -6.96 8.95
N ARG A 138 12.21 -7.77 10.02
CA ARG A 138 13.48 -8.24 10.60
C ARG A 138 14.28 -9.09 9.61
N ALA A 139 13.63 -9.98 8.87
CA ALA A 139 14.29 -10.76 7.83
C ALA A 139 14.85 -9.87 6.69
N VAL A 140 14.10 -8.87 6.23
CA VAL A 140 14.60 -7.88 5.25
C VAL A 140 15.81 -7.13 5.82
N ILE A 141 15.73 -6.62 7.05
CA ILE A 141 16.84 -5.91 7.71
C ILE A 141 18.07 -6.81 7.83
N ALA A 142 17.92 -8.04 8.31
CA ALA A 142 19.02 -8.98 8.47
C ALA A 142 19.75 -9.23 7.13
N GLN A 143 19.01 -9.47 6.05
CA GLN A 143 19.62 -9.69 4.73
C GLN A 143 20.25 -8.42 4.15
N LEU A 144 19.72 -7.23 4.45
CA LEU A 144 20.35 -5.96 4.10
C LEU A 144 21.68 -5.77 4.88
N GLU A 145 21.70 -6.07 6.18
CA GLU A 145 22.91 -6.03 7.03
C GLU A 145 23.98 -7.00 6.51
N GLU A 146 23.63 -8.25 6.23
CA GLU A 146 24.51 -9.25 5.61
C GLU A 146 25.03 -8.81 4.22
N SER A 147 24.23 -8.01 3.52
CA SER A 147 24.63 -7.41 2.25
C SER A 147 25.58 -6.24 2.42
N GLY A 148 25.75 -5.72 3.64
CA GLY A 148 26.62 -4.62 4.04
C GLY A 148 25.93 -3.26 4.08
N ILE A 149 24.62 -3.22 4.33
CA ILE A 149 23.86 -2.00 4.62
C ILE A 149 23.84 -1.81 6.13
N LYS A 150 24.15 -0.61 6.61
CA LYS A 150 24.10 -0.31 8.05
C LYS A 150 22.70 0.08 8.48
N ARG A 151 22.31 -0.27 9.71
CA ARG A 151 21.03 0.16 10.31
C ARG A 151 20.79 1.67 10.26
N SER A 152 21.85 2.46 10.45
CA SER A 152 21.79 3.92 10.38
C SER A 152 21.42 4.48 9.01
N GLN A 153 21.40 3.64 7.97
CA GLN A 153 20.93 3.98 6.63
C GLN A 153 19.45 3.65 6.42
N LEU A 154 18.84 2.93 7.35
CA LEU A 154 17.47 2.44 7.24
C LEU A 154 16.52 3.41 7.96
N THR A 155 15.36 3.63 7.36
CA THR A 155 14.23 4.33 7.97
C THR A 155 12.98 3.49 7.74
N ILE A 156 12.32 3.05 8.81
CA ILE A 156 10.99 2.43 8.70
C ILE A 156 9.97 3.55 8.74
N TRP A 157 9.07 3.57 7.76
CA TRP A 157 8.12 4.67 7.64
C TRP A 157 6.76 4.23 7.11
N ASP A 158 5.77 5.06 7.43
CA ASP A 158 4.41 5.05 6.90
C ASP A 158 3.88 6.50 6.95
N ARG A 159 2.61 6.70 6.65
CA ARG A 159 1.93 7.97 6.78
C ARG A 159 1.77 8.38 8.24
N ARG A 160 1.36 7.48 9.14
CA ARG A 160 1.01 7.80 10.53
C ARG A 160 1.99 7.20 11.51
N GLU A 161 2.74 8.06 12.19
CA GLU A 161 3.79 7.62 13.12
C GLU A 161 3.20 6.90 14.34
N PHE A 162 2.10 7.40 14.89
CA PHE A 162 1.42 6.76 16.01
C PHE A 162 0.85 5.38 15.65
N GLU A 163 0.43 5.14 14.39
CA GLU A 163 0.01 3.79 13.96
C GLU A 163 1.21 2.83 13.85
N LEU A 164 2.39 3.33 13.44
CA LEU A 164 3.64 2.54 13.48
C LEU A 164 3.96 2.12 14.92
N HIS A 165 3.94 3.07 15.85
CA HIS A 165 4.22 2.82 17.27
C HIS A 165 3.19 1.86 17.87
N ASP A 166 1.90 2.05 17.55
CA ASP A 166 0.81 1.21 18.03
C ASP A 166 0.99 -0.25 17.63
N VAL A 167 1.53 -0.54 16.44
CA VAL A 167 1.79 -1.91 16.01
C VAL A 167 3.16 -2.43 16.41
N GLY A 168 4.00 -1.60 17.05
CA GLY A 168 5.29 -2.00 17.64
C GLY A 168 6.51 -1.67 16.78
N PHE A 169 6.38 -0.91 15.70
CA PHE A 169 7.54 -0.31 15.03
C PHE A 169 8.00 0.88 15.87
N THR A 170 8.95 0.65 16.78
CA THR A 170 9.53 1.67 17.66
C THR A 170 11.05 1.55 17.63
N GLU A 171 11.76 2.61 18.03
CA GLU A 171 13.22 2.59 18.14
C GLU A 171 13.72 1.54 19.15
N GLU A 172 12.91 1.21 20.17
CA GLU A 172 13.23 0.17 21.14
C GLU A 172 13.22 -1.22 20.50
N ASN A 173 12.24 -1.51 19.64
CA ASN A 173 12.16 -2.77 18.92
C ASN A 173 13.11 -2.83 17.71
N TYR A 174 13.53 -1.67 17.19
CA TYR A 174 14.40 -1.53 16.03
C TYR A 174 15.59 -0.60 16.32
N PRO A 175 16.49 -0.97 17.24
CA PRO A 175 17.59 -0.10 17.65
C PRO A 175 18.51 0.22 16.47
N GLY A 176 18.86 1.50 16.36
CA GLY A 176 19.72 2.03 15.30
C GLY A 176 19.02 2.29 13.96
N ILE A 177 17.70 2.08 13.88
CA ILE A 177 16.86 2.38 12.70
C ILE A 177 15.89 3.48 13.09
N ARG A 178 15.75 4.50 12.22
CA ARG A 178 14.79 5.58 12.45
C ARG A 178 13.36 5.09 12.17
N ILE A 179 12.42 5.40 13.04
CA ILE A 179 10.99 5.24 12.81
C ILE A 179 10.41 6.62 12.56
N VAL A 180 9.60 6.80 11.51
CA VAL A 180 9.03 8.13 11.22
C VAL A 180 7.73 8.04 10.42
N GLY A 181 6.77 8.90 10.74
CA GLY A 181 5.58 9.15 9.94
C GLY A 181 5.50 10.57 9.38
N THR A 182 4.59 10.80 8.43
CA THR A 182 4.27 12.15 7.97
C THR A 182 3.30 12.84 8.94
N GLU A 183 2.32 12.11 9.45
CA GLU A 183 1.38 12.52 10.49
C GLU A 183 1.95 12.11 11.84
N GLN A 184 2.17 13.09 12.71
CA GLN A 184 2.94 12.94 13.96
C GLN A 184 2.19 13.54 15.15
N MET A 185 2.52 13.03 16.34
CA MET A 185 2.14 13.58 17.64
C MET A 185 3.41 13.79 18.47
N ASP A 186 3.36 14.70 19.44
CA ASP A 186 4.37 14.71 20.50
C ASP A 186 4.12 13.63 21.57
N LYS A 187 4.95 13.62 22.61
CA LYS A 187 4.92 12.61 23.68
C LYS A 187 3.67 12.71 24.53
N GLU A 188 3.01 13.87 24.54
CA GLU A 188 1.77 14.14 25.24
C GLU A 188 0.53 13.77 24.38
N GLY A 189 0.74 13.32 23.15
CA GLY A 189 -0.32 12.94 22.21
C GLY A 189 -0.96 14.13 21.51
N LEU A 190 -0.31 15.29 21.50
CA LEU A 190 -0.79 16.48 20.79
C LEU A 190 -0.25 16.51 19.36
N TYR A 191 -1.11 16.95 18.44
CA TYR A 191 -0.74 17.05 17.02
C TYR A 191 -0.11 18.38 16.63
N TYR A 192 -0.24 19.40 17.49
CA TYR A 192 0.18 20.76 17.20
C TYR A 192 1.45 21.12 17.97
N GLY A 193 2.40 21.73 17.26
CA GLY A 193 3.58 22.33 17.86
C GLY A 193 3.28 23.68 18.51
N LYS A 194 4.30 24.22 19.19
CA LYS A 194 4.23 25.53 19.86
C LYS A 194 4.00 26.71 18.91
N ASP A 195 4.24 26.52 17.62
CA ASP A 195 3.99 27.51 16.57
C ASP A 195 2.55 27.51 16.05
N GLY A 196 1.68 26.66 16.63
CA GLY A 196 0.27 26.54 16.26
C GLY A 196 0.04 25.74 14.99
N LYS A 197 1.07 25.06 14.45
CA LYS A 197 0.95 24.21 13.26
C LYS A 197 0.95 22.74 13.63
N LEU A 198 0.40 21.92 12.75
CA LEU A 198 0.49 20.47 12.89
C LEU A 198 1.94 20.03 12.72
N TYR A 199 2.41 19.09 13.54
CA TYR A 199 3.72 18.47 13.33
C TYR A 199 3.86 17.92 11.91
N GLY A 200 2.78 17.33 11.38
CA GLY A 200 2.76 16.84 10.00
C GLY A 200 2.85 17.92 8.92
N GLU A 201 2.49 19.17 9.21
CA GLU A 201 2.68 20.27 8.26
C GLU A 201 4.18 20.53 8.02
N HIS A 202 5.02 20.30 9.03
CA HIS A 202 6.48 20.35 8.86
C HIS A 202 7.04 19.20 8.05
N MET A 203 6.28 18.11 7.87
CA MET A 203 6.70 16.90 7.17
C MET A 203 6.27 16.85 5.72
N ILE A 204 5.47 17.79 5.22
CA ILE A 204 5.05 17.84 3.81
C ILE A 204 5.91 18.79 2.97
N ASP A 205 6.15 18.41 1.72
CA ASP A 205 6.87 19.19 0.73
C ASP A 205 5.89 19.86 -0.23
N ARG A 206 5.79 21.20 -0.18
CA ARG A 206 4.81 21.94 -0.98
C ARG A 206 5.19 22.07 -2.46
N ASP A 207 6.45 21.79 -2.80
CA ASP A 207 6.93 21.80 -4.19
C ASP A 207 6.54 20.51 -4.94
N TRP A 208 6.16 19.45 -4.21
CA TRP A 208 5.72 18.18 -4.77
C TRP A 208 4.29 17.88 -4.33
N TYR A 209 3.36 17.84 -5.28
CA TYR A 209 1.96 17.60 -4.98
C TYR A 209 1.22 16.80 -6.05
N TYR A 210 0.20 16.08 -5.59
CA TYR A 210 -0.90 15.58 -6.40
C TYR A 210 -2.11 16.49 -6.17
N TRP A 211 -2.52 17.19 -7.23
CA TRP A 211 -3.69 18.04 -7.24
C TRP A 211 -4.85 17.30 -7.88
N ALA A 212 -6.04 17.47 -7.32
CA ALA A 212 -7.28 16.95 -7.87
C ALA A 212 -8.43 17.94 -7.62
N ASP A 213 -9.36 18.05 -8.57
CA ASP A 213 -10.51 18.95 -8.50
C ASP A 213 -11.62 18.43 -7.57
N VAL A 214 -11.22 18.08 -6.35
CA VAL A 214 -12.09 17.62 -5.28
C VAL A 214 -11.55 18.16 -3.97
N GLU A 215 -12.45 18.68 -3.15
CA GLU A 215 -12.15 19.13 -1.80
C GLU A 215 -12.81 18.20 -0.78
N GLY A 216 -12.19 18.08 0.38
CA GLY A 216 -12.75 17.39 1.53
C GLY A 216 -12.91 18.38 2.68
N GLU A 217 -14.04 18.30 3.36
CA GLU A 217 -14.26 19.01 4.62
C GLU A 217 -13.86 18.09 5.77
N TYR A 218 -13.06 18.61 6.70
CA TYR A 218 -12.54 17.85 7.83
C TYR A 218 -12.73 18.67 9.11
N ASP A 219 -13.25 18.03 10.14
CA ASP A 219 -13.34 18.61 11.47
C ASP A 219 -11.97 18.68 12.16
N GLU A 220 -11.91 19.34 13.32
CA GLU A 220 -10.69 19.49 14.13
C GLU A 220 -10.07 18.14 14.51
N TYR A 221 -10.89 17.11 14.70
CA TYR A 221 -10.43 15.76 15.02
C TYR A 221 -9.75 15.09 13.82
N THR A 222 -10.26 15.30 12.61
CA THR A 222 -9.79 14.65 11.38
C THR A 222 -8.63 15.41 10.74
N MET A 223 -8.55 16.74 10.92
CA MET A 223 -7.52 17.58 10.30
C MET A 223 -6.07 17.07 10.53
N PRO A 224 -5.67 16.64 11.75
CA PRO A 224 -4.32 16.11 11.96
C PRO A 224 -3.99 14.87 11.14
N TYR A 225 -4.99 14.04 10.84
CA TYR A 225 -4.86 12.87 9.98
C TYR A 225 -4.86 13.20 8.50
N MET A 226 -5.05 14.46 8.11
CA MET A 226 -5.02 14.93 6.73
C MET A 226 -3.91 15.94 6.49
N VAL A 227 -3.39 16.58 7.54
CA VAL A 227 -2.36 17.63 7.55
C VAL A 227 -2.81 18.94 6.90
N ASN A 228 -3.60 18.90 5.84
CA ASN A 228 -4.12 20.08 5.16
C ASN A 228 -5.49 19.81 4.50
N GLY A 229 -6.25 20.88 4.26
CA GLY A 229 -7.46 20.87 3.45
C GLY A 229 -7.22 21.27 1.98
N GLY A 230 -8.32 21.58 1.27
CA GLY A 230 -8.32 22.04 -0.12
C GLY A 230 -8.02 20.93 -1.14
N LYS A 231 -7.58 21.33 -2.33
CA LYS A 231 -7.40 20.45 -3.51
C LYS A 231 -6.05 19.75 -3.62
N TYR A 232 -5.12 20.00 -2.69
CA TYR A 232 -3.73 19.54 -2.78
C TYR A 232 -3.44 18.39 -1.81
N SER A 233 -2.77 17.35 -2.32
CA SER A 233 -2.11 16.30 -1.56
C SER A 233 -0.60 16.46 -1.72
N TYR A 234 0.10 16.85 -0.66
CA TYR A 234 1.54 17.12 -0.72
C TYR A 234 2.34 15.87 -0.38
N PHE A 235 3.44 15.63 -1.08
CA PHE A 235 4.33 14.50 -0.80
C PHE A 235 5.08 14.70 0.52
N SER A 236 5.32 13.61 1.23
CA SER A 236 6.14 13.62 2.43
C SER A 236 7.59 13.98 2.13
N LYS A 237 8.20 14.81 2.98
CA LYS A 237 9.64 15.10 2.97
C LYS A 237 10.49 13.84 3.13
N ILE A 238 9.93 12.80 3.75
CA ILE A 238 10.55 11.47 3.81
C ILE A 238 10.95 11.03 2.40
N VAL A 239 9.99 11.02 1.46
CA VAL A 239 10.22 10.54 0.08
C VAL A 239 10.83 11.61 -0.83
N THR A 240 10.65 12.90 -0.57
CA THR A 240 11.23 13.94 -1.45
C THR A 240 12.68 14.27 -1.09
N ARG A 241 13.08 14.23 0.18
CA ARG A 241 14.37 14.76 0.67
C ARG A 241 15.22 13.77 1.46
N GLU A 242 14.61 12.85 2.20
CA GLU A 242 15.30 12.11 3.27
C GLU A 242 15.80 10.73 2.84
N ILE A 243 15.13 10.05 1.91
CA ILE A 243 15.54 8.74 1.39
C ILE A 243 15.84 8.76 -0.11
N ASP A 244 16.73 7.87 -0.52
CA ASP A 244 17.19 7.69 -1.90
C ASP A 244 16.52 6.48 -2.57
N LYS A 245 16.21 5.44 -1.77
CA LYS A 245 15.61 4.18 -2.23
C LYS A 245 14.46 3.78 -1.33
N ILE A 246 13.40 3.21 -1.91
CA ILE A 246 12.24 2.67 -1.19
C ILE A 246 12.14 1.17 -1.45
N ILE A 247 12.11 0.39 -0.37
CA ILE A 247 11.67 -1.00 -0.37
C ILE A 247 10.26 -0.99 0.27
N ASN A 248 9.26 -1.34 -0.53
CA ASN A 248 7.87 -1.33 -0.12
C ASN A 248 7.45 -2.70 0.40
N ILE A 249 6.88 -2.77 1.60
CA ILE A 249 6.55 -4.02 2.29
C ILE A 249 5.06 -4.04 2.69
N PRO A 250 4.14 -4.06 1.71
CA PRO A 250 2.69 -4.08 1.97
C PRO A 250 2.23 -5.47 2.43
N ILE A 251 1.01 -5.55 2.95
CA ILE A 251 0.35 -6.82 3.32
C ILE A 251 -0.61 -7.32 2.24
N LEU A 252 -0.72 -8.64 2.09
CA LEU A 252 -1.62 -9.29 1.14
C LEU A 252 -3.08 -9.18 1.60
N LYS A 253 -3.74 -8.08 1.21
CA LYS A 253 -5.14 -7.82 1.57
C LYS A 253 -6.00 -7.18 0.48
N ASN A 254 -7.30 -7.42 0.58
CA ASN A 254 -8.31 -6.81 -0.27
C ASN A 254 -8.68 -5.36 0.11
N ALA A 255 -9.30 -4.64 -0.82
CA ALA A 255 -10.23 -3.54 -0.54
C ALA A 255 -11.36 -3.53 -1.58
N GLY A 256 -12.61 -3.56 -1.11
CA GLY A 256 -13.75 -3.73 -2.01
C GLY A 256 -13.56 -4.95 -2.92
N MET A 257 -13.69 -4.76 -4.23
CA MET A 257 -13.51 -5.82 -5.24
C MET A 257 -12.05 -6.13 -5.60
N THR A 258 -11.08 -5.34 -5.12
CA THR A 258 -9.66 -5.41 -5.51
C THR A 258 -8.73 -5.57 -4.30
N VAL A 259 -7.45 -5.24 -4.44
CA VAL A 259 -6.39 -5.32 -3.43
C VAL A 259 -5.75 -3.97 -3.09
N THR A 260 -4.92 -3.92 -2.05
CA THR A 260 -4.31 -2.67 -1.53
C THR A 260 -2.78 -2.72 -1.39
N LEU A 261 -2.14 -3.56 -2.19
CA LEU A 261 -0.76 -4.02 -2.06
C LEU A 261 0.27 -2.90 -2.33
N ALA A 262 1.09 -3.01 -3.37
CA ALA A 262 2.19 -2.10 -3.59
C ALA A 262 1.74 -0.68 -3.90
N LEU A 263 0.96 -0.47 -4.97
CA LEU A 263 0.62 0.86 -5.48
C LEU A 263 -0.17 1.66 -4.46
N LYS A 264 -1.17 1.03 -3.83
CA LYS A 264 -1.97 1.73 -2.83
C LYS A 264 -1.16 2.05 -1.56
N ASN A 265 -0.33 1.12 -1.08
CA ASN A 265 0.49 1.35 0.12
C ASN A 265 1.45 2.53 -0.06
N LEU A 266 1.98 2.70 -1.29
CA LEU A 266 2.80 3.82 -1.68
C LEU A 266 1.96 5.10 -1.81
N ALA A 267 0.97 5.11 -2.70
CA ALA A 267 0.20 6.30 -3.03
C ALA A 267 -0.42 6.96 -1.80
N PHE A 268 -1.25 6.22 -1.07
CA PHE A 268 -1.93 6.76 0.12
C PHE A 268 -1.01 6.90 1.33
N GLY A 269 0.15 6.24 1.32
CA GLY A 269 1.14 6.31 2.39
C GLY A 269 2.11 7.49 2.29
N SER A 270 2.17 8.15 1.13
CA SER A 270 3.25 9.11 0.82
C SER A 270 2.78 10.54 0.60
N VAL A 271 1.46 10.78 0.55
CA VAL A 271 0.90 12.13 0.40
C VAL A 271 -0.10 12.45 1.50
N SER A 272 -0.25 13.74 1.80
CA SER A 272 -1.25 14.27 2.72
C SER A 272 -2.67 14.35 2.10
N ASN A 273 -3.65 14.76 2.90
CA ASN A 273 -5.01 15.11 2.48
C ASN A 273 -5.74 14.01 1.67
N THR A 274 -5.49 12.73 1.95
CA THR A 274 -5.99 11.67 1.06
C THR A 274 -7.47 11.33 1.23
N GLY A 275 -8.13 11.82 2.29
CA GLY A 275 -9.54 11.52 2.59
C GLY A 275 -10.46 11.81 1.41
N ARG A 276 -10.36 13.02 0.84
CA ARG A 276 -11.13 13.47 -0.34
C ARG A 276 -10.97 12.59 -1.59
N LEU A 277 -9.87 11.84 -1.68
CA LEU A 277 -9.55 11.04 -2.87
C LEU A 277 -10.24 9.67 -2.89
N HIS A 278 -10.71 9.19 -1.73
CA HIS A 278 -11.23 7.83 -1.60
C HIS A 278 -12.54 7.60 -2.35
N ALA A 279 -13.43 8.60 -2.38
CA ALA A 279 -14.80 8.40 -2.88
C ALA A 279 -14.87 8.32 -4.42
N ARG A 280 -14.13 9.17 -5.12
CA ARG A 280 -14.24 9.33 -6.59
C ARG A 280 -12.95 9.06 -7.37
N LEU A 281 -11.80 9.03 -6.69
CA LEU A 281 -10.48 8.98 -7.31
C LEU A 281 -9.61 7.85 -6.77
N TRP A 282 -10.19 6.80 -6.20
CA TRP A 282 -9.40 5.73 -5.57
C TRP A 282 -8.42 5.06 -6.53
N ASN A 283 -8.90 4.69 -7.73
CA ASN A 283 -8.08 4.04 -8.74
C ASN A 283 -7.02 4.99 -9.31
N GLU A 284 -7.44 6.22 -9.63
CA GLU A 284 -6.58 7.29 -10.11
C GLU A 284 -5.48 7.56 -9.09
N THR A 285 -5.80 7.67 -7.81
CA THR A 285 -4.82 7.96 -6.77
C THR A 285 -3.80 6.84 -6.63
N CYS A 286 -4.23 5.57 -6.66
CA CYS A 286 -3.31 4.43 -6.59
C CYS A 286 -2.30 4.44 -7.76
N ALA A 287 -2.75 4.77 -8.97
CA ALA A 287 -1.91 4.80 -10.17
C ALA A 287 -1.10 6.11 -10.30
N GLN A 288 -1.78 7.25 -10.27
CA GLN A 288 -1.25 8.57 -10.64
C GLN A 288 -0.24 9.10 -9.63
N VAL A 289 -0.47 8.94 -8.32
CA VAL A 289 0.50 9.40 -7.30
C VAL A 289 1.85 8.68 -7.47
N CYS A 290 1.82 7.39 -7.81
CA CYS A 290 3.04 6.62 -8.07
C CYS A 290 3.79 7.05 -9.34
N ALA A 291 3.19 7.85 -10.23
CA ALA A 291 3.84 8.36 -11.43
C ALA A 291 4.75 9.57 -11.19
N PHE A 292 4.63 10.24 -10.04
CA PHE A 292 5.48 11.37 -9.70
C PHE A 292 6.86 10.91 -9.21
N ALA A 293 7.90 11.66 -9.57
CA ALA A 293 9.30 11.32 -9.32
C ALA A 293 9.64 10.92 -7.87
N PRO A 294 9.07 11.53 -6.81
CA PRO A 294 9.37 11.15 -5.42
C PRO A 294 9.10 9.67 -5.10
N LEU A 295 8.21 9.01 -5.85
CA LEU A 295 7.96 7.58 -5.75
C LEU A 295 8.49 6.84 -6.97
N ARG A 296 8.10 7.28 -8.17
CA ARG A 296 8.43 6.64 -9.44
C ARG A 296 9.90 6.28 -9.54
N ASP A 297 10.79 7.20 -9.16
CA ASP A 297 12.22 7.08 -9.39
C ASP A 297 12.98 6.48 -8.18
N LYS A 298 12.28 6.20 -7.07
CA LYS A 298 12.90 5.74 -5.81
C LYS A 298 12.46 4.34 -5.37
N VAL A 299 11.28 3.86 -5.78
CA VAL A 299 10.81 2.51 -5.43
C VAL A 299 11.53 1.47 -6.27
N VAL A 300 12.40 0.69 -5.63
CA VAL A 300 13.25 -0.30 -6.31
C VAL A 300 12.81 -1.74 -6.10
N LEU A 301 12.05 -2.01 -5.04
CA LEU A 301 11.62 -3.36 -4.68
C LEU A 301 10.31 -3.33 -3.90
N ASN A 302 9.42 -4.28 -4.20
CA ASN A 302 8.17 -4.52 -3.48
C ASN A 302 8.20 -5.95 -2.94
N ILE A 303 7.99 -6.12 -1.63
CA ILE A 303 7.94 -7.40 -0.92
C ILE A 303 6.60 -7.52 -0.23
N VAL A 304 5.63 -8.19 -0.84
CA VAL A 304 4.30 -8.36 -0.23
C VAL A 304 4.37 -9.45 0.83
N ASP A 305 4.04 -9.05 2.06
CA ASP A 305 3.80 -9.96 3.17
C ASP A 305 2.44 -10.63 3.00
N GLY A 306 2.46 -11.89 2.57
CA GLY A 306 1.30 -12.77 2.54
C GLY A 306 1.43 -13.94 3.51
N ILE A 307 2.19 -13.82 4.60
CA ILE A 307 2.22 -14.88 5.61
C ILE A 307 0.83 -14.99 6.24
N LYS A 308 0.33 -13.85 6.71
CA LYS A 308 -1.06 -13.62 7.12
C LYS A 308 -1.66 -12.51 6.25
N GLY A 309 -2.93 -12.64 5.88
CA GLY A 309 -3.59 -11.68 5.00
C GLY A 309 -5.10 -11.64 5.22
N CYS A 310 -5.78 -10.86 4.38
CA CYS A 310 -7.23 -10.71 4.46
C CYS A 310 -7.86 -10.74 3.06
N PHE A 311 -8.81 -11.65 2.85
CA PHE A 311 -9.42 -11.83 1.53
C PHE A 311 -10.72 -11.05 1.33
N ASN A 312 -11.38 -10.56 2.39
CA ASN A 312 -12.62 -9.79 2.25
C ASN A 312 -12.85 -8.79 3.40
N GLY A 313 -13.80 -7.87 3.25
CA GLY A 313 -14.14 -6.90 4.30
C GLY A 313 -13.15 -5.74 4.48
N GLY A 314 -12.07 -5.69 3.70
CA GLY A 314 -11.17 -4.55 3.59
C GLY A 314 -11.83 -3.25 3.10
N PRO A 315 -11.20 -2.07 3.30
CA PRO A 315 -9.78 -1.89 3.65
C PRO A 315 -9.45 -2.03 5.14
N GLY A 316 -10.45 -2.05 6.03
CA GLY A 316 -10.28 -2.33 7.45
C GLY A 316 -9.98 -3.81 7.72
N ALA A 317 -9.38 -4.10 8.87
CA ALA A 317 -9.17 -5.47 9.31
C ALA A 317 -10.49 -6.06 9.82
N ASN A 318 -11.11 -6.95 9.04
CA ASN A 318 -12.19 -7.81 9.54
C ASN A 318 -11.63 -9.20 9.85
N PRO A 319 -11.44 -9.57 11.13
CA PRO A 319 -10.81 -10.83 11.52
C PRO A 319 -11.48 -12.08 10.96
N GLN A 320 -12.79 -12.03 10.65
CA GLN A 320 -13.51 -13.14 10.03
C GLN A 320 -12.92 -13.56 8.68
N PHE A 321 -12.31 -12.62 7.96
CA PHE A 321 -11.74 -12.85 6.64
C PHE A 321 -10.22 -12.93 6.66
N PHE A 322 -9.62 -13.12 7.83
CA PHE A 322 -8.19 -13.38 7.92
C PHE A 322 -7.88 -14.79 7.48
N CYS A 323 -6.75 -14.96 6.80
CA CYS A 323 -6.25 -16.26 6.44
C CYS A 323 -4.73 -16.26 6.35
N ASN A 324 -4.15 -17.44 6.45
CA ASN A 324 -2.74 -17.65 6.19
C ASN A 324 -2.57 -17.98 4.71
N TYR A 325 -1.90 -17.11 3.94
CA TYR A 325 -1.54 -17.45 2.56
C TYR A 325 -0.17 -18.11 2.47
N TYR A 326 0.64 -18.05 3.53
CA TYR A 326 1.97 -18.67 3.59
C TYR A 326 2.86 -18.22 2.43
N THR A 327 2.73 -16.96 1.99
CA THR A 327 3.29 -16.46 0.73
C THR A 327 4.15 -15.22 0.93
N ILE A 328 5.26 -15.13 0.22
CA ILE A 328 5.99 -13.88 -0.04
C ILE A 328 5.99 -13.61 -1.54
N LEU A 329 5.60 -12.40 -1.96
CA LEU A 329 5.79 -11.92 -3.34
C LEU A 329 6.93 -10.91 -3.35
N ALA A 330 7.86 -11.02 -4.31
CA ALA A 330 8.90 -10.03 -4.53
C ALA A 330 8.99 -9.62 -6.00
N GLY A 331 9.11 -8.32 -6.27
CA GLY A 331 9.28 -7.78 -7.61
C GLY A 331 9.69 -6.30 -7.61
N SER A 332 10.44 -5.86 -8.62
CA SER A 332 10.69 -4.42 -8.82
C SER A 332 9.48 -3.71 -9.41
N ASP A 333 8.66 -4.44 -10.17
CA ASP A 333 7.44 -3.96 -10.82
C ASP A 333 6.26 -4.00 -9.83
N PRO A 334 5.79 -2.85 -9.31
CA PRO A 334 4.68 -2.83 -8.36
C PRO A 334 3.34 -3.24 -8.98
N VAL A 335 3.15 -3.01 -10.28
CA VAL A 335 1.89 -3.33 -10.98
C VAL A 335 1.77 -4.84 -11.15
N ALA A 336 2.85 -5.50 -11.55
CA ALA A 336 2.88 -6.94 -11.71
C ALA A 336 2.72 -7.65 -10.36
N VAL A 337 3.36 -7.14 -9.31
CA VAL A 337 3.20 -7.63 -7.93
C VAL A 337 1.73 -7.51 -7.47
N ASP A 338 1.08 -6.37 -7.71
CA ASP A 338 -0.33 -6.16 -7.37
C ASP A 338 -1.24 -7.09 -8.16
N ARG A 339 -0.94 -7.30 -9.44
CA ARG A 339 -1.69 -8.20 -10.31
C ARG A 339 -1.65 -9.65 -9.82
N ILE A 340 -0.48 -10.15 -9.44
CA ILE A 340 -0.34 -11.51 -8.89
C ILE A 340 -1.01 -11.60 -7.52
N GLY A 341 -0.83 -10.60 -6.65
CA GLY A 341 -1.51 -10.61 -5.35
C GLY A 341 -3.03 -10.54 -5.45
N TYR A 342 -3.57 -9.85 -6.46
CA TYR A 342 -5.00 -9.90 -6.80
C TYR A 342 -5.46 -11.31 -7.17
N ASP A 343 -4.71 -12.05 -8.00
CA ASP A 343 -5.06 -13.44 -8.36
C ASP A 343 -5.15 -14.33 -7.11
N ILE A 344 -4.22 -14.17 -6.16
CA ILE A 344 -4.22 -14.95 -4.92
C ILE A 344 -5.47 -14.65 -4.07
N VAL A 345 -5.80 -13.37 -3.88
CA VAL A 345 -6.98 -12.95 -3.11
C VAL A 345 -8.27 -13.40 -3.80
N LEU A 346 -8.34 -13.26 -5.13
CA LEU A 346 -9.49 -13.71 -5.93
C LEU A 346 -9.69 -15.22 -5.80
N ALA A 347 -8.63 -16.02 -5.95
CA ALA A 347 -8.70 -17.47 -5.79
C ALA A 347 -9.25 -17.86 -4.41
N LYS A 348 -8.81 -17.16 -3.34
CA LYS A 348 -9.35 -17.39 -2.00
C LYS A 348 -10.83 -17.03 -1.89
N ARG A 349 -11.28 -15.91 -2.47
CA ARG A 349 -12.70 -15.54 -2.49
C ARG A 349 -13.57 -16.53 -3.23
N ILE A 350 -13.07 -17.10 -4.34
CA ILE A 350 -13.76 -18.13 -5.10
C ILE A 350 -13.88 -19.40 -4.27
N ALA A 351 -12.79 -19.84 -3.63
CA ALA A 351 -12.80 -21.01 -2.76
C ALA A 351 -13.77 -20.87 -1.57
N GLU A 352 -13.97 -19.65 -1.06
CA GLU A 352 -14.91 -19.33 0.02
C GLU A 352 -16.34 -19.03 -0.47
N GLY A 353 -16.61 -19.16 -1.78
CA GLY A 353 -17.93 -18.91 -2.36
C GLY A 353 -18.38 -17.44 -2.35
N LEU A 354 -17.48 -16.49 -2.10
CA LEU A 354 -17.78 -15.05 -2.04
C LEU A 354 -17.81 -14.37 -3.41
N GLN A 355 -17.19 -14.98 -4.41
CA GLN A 355 -17.06 -14.44 -5.76
C GLN A 355 -16.97 -15.61 -6.74
N LYS A 356 -17.46 -15.45 -7.98
CA LYS A 356 -17.37 -16.51 -9.00
C LYS A 356 -16.16 -16.34 -9.91
N GLU A 357 -15.87 -15.11 -10.30
CA GLU A 357 -14.81 -14.75 -11.24
C GLU A 357 -14.32 -13.32 -10.98
N GLY A 358 -13.15 -12.99 -11.51
CA GLY A 358 -12.62 -11.63 -11.47
C GLY A 358 -13.41 -10.67 -12.36
N THR A 359 -13.27 -9.36 -12.14
CA THR A 359 -13.88 -8.34 -13.00
C THR A 359 -12.83 -7.39 -13.52
N THR A 360 -13.06 -6.85 -14.73
CA THR A 360 -12.18 -5.82 -15.31
C THR A 360 -12.10 -4.58 -14.43
N ALA A 361 -13.21 -4.21 -13.78
CA ALA A 361 -13.28 -3.09 -12.83
C ALA A 361 -12.36 -3.28 -11.61
N ALA A 362 -12.14 -4.52 -11.16
CA ALA A 362 -11.21 -4.80 -10.06
C ALA A 362 -9.74 -4.59 -10.44
N LEU A 363 -9.41 -4.62 -11.74
CA LEU A 363 -8.07 -4.40 -12.26
C LEU A 363 -7.81 -2.94 -12.65
N GLU A 364 -8.80 -2.06 -12.48
CA GLU A 364 -8.79 -0.71 -13.07
C GLU A 364 -7.54 0.10 -12.68
N PHE A 365 -7.17 0.17 -11.40
CA PHE A 365 -5.98 0.95 -11.01
C PHE A 365 -4.67 0.37 -11.56
N MET A 366 -4.58 -0.95 -11.72
CA MET A 366 -3.39 -1.59 -12.31
C MET A 366 -3.31 -1.27 -13.80
N ARG A 367 -4.43 -1.30 -14.52
CA ARG A 367 -4.49 -0.94 -15.95
C ARG A 367 -4.14 0.53 -16.17
N GLN A 368 -4.64 1.42 -15.32
CA GLN A 368 -4.24 2.83 -15.34
C GLN A 368 -2.73 3.00 -15.06
N ALA A 369 -2.18 2.26 -14.09
CA ALA A 369 -0.74 2.30 -13.79
C ALA A 369 0.12 1.77 -14.95
N GLU A 370 -0.33 0.73 -15.65
CA GLU A 370 0.34 0.25 -16.87
C GLU A 370 0.31 1.30 -17.99
N GLN A 371 -0.81 1.99 -18.20
CA GLN A 371 -0.90 3.10 -19.18
C GLN A 371 0.08 4.24 -18.84
N LEU A 372 0.36 4.46 -17.56
CA LEU A 372 1.37 5.41 -17.07
C LEU A 372 2.81 4.85 -17.11
N SER A 373 3.01 3.68 -17.72
CA SER A 373 4.30 2.98 -17.80
C SER A 373 4.93 2.73 -16.43
N LEU A 374 4.11 2.39 -15.42
CA LEU A 374 4.60 2.06 -14.08
C LEU A 374 4.83 0.56 -13.90
N GLY A 375 4.37 -0.26 -14.84
CA GLY A 375 4.57 -1.70 -14.83
C GLY A 375 3.57 -2.47 -15.66
N VAL A 376 3.54 -3.79 -15.47
CA VAL A 376 2.76 -4.72 -16.29
C VAL A 376 1.52 -5.20 -15.54
N ALA A 377 0.34 -4.86 -16.03
CA ALA A 377 -0.94 -5.32 -15.46
C ALA A 377 -1.50 -6.54 -16.20
N ASP A 378 -1.13 -6.71 -17.47
CA ASP A 378 -1.53 -7.87 -18.26
C ASP A 378 -0.91 -9.15 -17.70
N ARG A 379 -1.76 -10.08 -17.26
CA ARG A 379 -1.36 -11.32 -16.62
C ARG A 379 -0.52 -12.22 -17.52
N GLU A 380 -0.77 -12.18 -18.83
CA GLU A 380 -0.07 -13.02 -19.82
C GLU A 380 1.36 -12.53 -20.06
N ARG A 381 1.65 -11.26 -19.75
CA ARG A 381 2.97 -10.65 -19.86
C ARG A 381 3.80 -10.73 -18.58
N ILE A 382 3.26 -11.31 -17.51
CA ILE A 382 3.95 -11.45 -16.22
C ILE A 382 4.73 -12.78 -16.18
N ASP A 383 6.05 -12.68 -16.04
CA ASP A 383 6.99 -13.78 -15.74
C ASP A 383 6.90 -14.13 -14.24
N LEU A 384 6.01 -15.07 -13.90
CA LEU A 384 5.84 -15.57 -12.54
C LEU A 384 6.83 -16.69 -12.24
N ARG A 385 7.74 -16.46 -11.28
CA ARG A 385 8.66 -17.45 -10.72
C ARG A 385 8.08 -18.00 -9.41
N GLU A 386 7.30 -19.06 -9.51
CA GLU A 386 6.67 -19.69 -8.34
C GLU A 386 7.52 -20.85 -7.79
N VAL A 387 7.76 -20.84 -6.47
CA VAL A 387 8.53 -21.86 -5.76
C VAL A 387 7.84 -22.18 -4.43
N THR A 388 7.74 -23.48 -4.10
CA THR A 388 7.37 -23.94 -2.76
C THR A 388 8.61 -24.46 -2.05
N ILE A 389 8.87 -23.98 -0.83
CA ILE A 389 9.96 -24.44 0.03
C ILE A 389 9.37 -24.92 1.36
N GLY A 390 10.02 -25.90 1.99
CA GLY A 390 9.52 -26.55 3.21
C GLY A 390 8.83 -27.85 2.88
#